data_AF-A0A2D6EYW5-F1
#
_entry.id   AF-A0A2D6EYW5-F1
#
_cell.length_a   1.000
_cell.length_b   1.000
_cell.length_c   1.000
_cell.angle_alpha   90.00
_cell.angle_beta   90.00
_cell.angle_gamma   90.00
#
_symmetry.space_group_name_H-M   'P 1'
#
loop_
_entity.id
_entity.type
_entity.pdbx_description
1 polymer ?
#
loop_
_entity_poly.entity_id
_entity_poly.type
_entity_poly.pdbx_seq_one_letter_code
_entity_poly.pdbx_strand_id
1 'polypeptide(L)' 'MAKKMHTRAKRKLGVASHRSHQRNTQPNLKPHGLKTFKTKESASAWAKKQGLATEKYTIIKAKHGKKFAVSQKSS' A
#
# COMPACT_ATOMS: atom_id res chain seq x y z
N MET A 1 31.21 2.98 -17.85
CA MET A 1 30.44 2.89 -16.59
C MET A 1 30.39 4.26 -15.93
N ALA A 2 29.22 4.77 -15.54
CA ALA A 2 29.13 6.09 -14.92
C ALA A 2 29.78 6.08 -13.52
N LYS A 3 30.80 6.91 -13.31
CA LYS A 3 31.53 7.01 -12.04
C LYS A 3 30.58 7.54 -10.95
N LYS A 4 30.42 6.81 -9.85
CA LYS A 4 29.51 7.19 -8.75
C LYS A 4 30.01 8.49 -8.10
N MET A 5 29.32 9.60 -8.37
CA MET A 5 29.66 10.91 -7.82
C MET A 5 29.18 11.05 -6.37
N HIS A 6 30.05 11.54 -5.49
CA HIS A 6 29.75 11.78 -4.08
C HIS A 6 28.70 12.89 -3.90
N THR A 7 27.85 12.78 -2.88
CA THR A 7 26.76 13.73 -2.59
C THR A 7 27.26 15.15 -2.33
N ARG A 8 28.41 15.31 -1.67
CA ARG A 8 29.08 16.62 -1.46
C ARG A 8 29.43 17.31 -2.77
N ALA A 9 29.89 16.58 -3.78
CA ALA A 9 30.20 17.14 -5.10
C ALA A 9 28.91 17.55 -5.84
N LYS A 10 27.85 16.74 -5.77
CA LYS A 10 26.53 17.08 -6.33
C LYS A 10 25.98 18.40 -5.77
N ARG A 11 26.10 18.61 -4.45
CA ARG A 11 25.67 19.87 -3.80
C ARG A 11 26.44 21.08 -4.29
N LYS A 12 27.77 20.98 -4.44
CA LYS A 12 28.59 22.08 -4.97
C LYS A 12 28.24 22.45 -6.41
N LEU A 13 27.80 21.47 -7.20
CA LEU A 13 27.44 21.65 -8.61
C LEU A 13 25.95 21.96 -8.81
N GLY A 14 25.16 22.10 -7.74
CA GLY A 14 23.70 22.32 -7.84
C GLY A 14 22.92 21.15 -8.45
N VAL A 15 23.54 19.98 -8.57
CA VAL A 15 22.92 18.79 -9.18
C VAL A 15 22.01 18.12 -8.15
N ALA A 16 20.75 17.91 -8.54
CA ALA A 16 19.76 17.26 -7.68
C ALA A 16 20.27 15.90 -7.17
N SER A 17 20.31 15.74 -5.85
CA SER A 17 20.84 14.55 -5.19
C SER A 17 19.82 13.42 -5.04
N HIS A 18 18.54 13.65 -5.37
CA HIS A 18 17.46 12.71 -5.14
C HIS A 18 16.95 12.09 -6.44
N ARG A 19 16.58 10.80 -6.36
CA ARG A 19 15.93 10.06 -7.44
C ARG A 19 14.49 10.60 -7.54
N SER A 20 14.10 11.16 -8.69
CA SER A 20 12.72 11.60 -8.90
C SER A 20 11.80 10.38 -8.84
N HIS A 21 10.95 10.28 -7.83
CA HIS A 21 9.92 9.26 -7.77
C HIS A 21 8.75 9.72 -8.65
N GLN A 22 8.56 9.07 -9.81
CA GLN A 22 7.34 9.28 -10.60
C GLN A 22 6.15 8.65 -9.87
N ARG A 23 5.05 9.40 -9.72
CA ARG A 23 3.80 8.85 -9.20
C ARG A 23 3.18 7.97 -10.30
N ASN A 24 2.96 6.70 -10.00
CA ASN A 24 2.27 5.80 -10.90
C ASN A 24 0.78 6.18 -10.94
N THR A 25 0.30 6.70 -12.07
CA THR A 25 -1.08 7.25 -12.22
C THR A 25 -2.13 6.20 -12.57
N GLN A 26 -1.77 4.91 -12.60
CA GLN A 26 -2.72 3.85 -12.91
C GLN A 26 -3.74 3.66 -11.77
N PRO A 27 -5.05 3.87 -12.01
CA PRO A 27 -6.07 3.80 -10.97
C PRO A 27 -6.30 2.37 -10.44
N ASN A 28 -5.98 1.34 -11.23
CA ASN A 28 -6.26 -0.07 -10.91
C ASN A 28 -5.11 -0.80 -10.22
N LEU A 29 -3.94 -0.18 -10.09
CA LEU A 29 -2.81 -0.73 -9.36
C LEU A 29 -2.53 0.16 -8.17
N LYS A 30 -3.45 0.23 -7.21
CA LYS A 30 -3.11 0.80 -5.90
C LYS A 30 -2.03 -0.09 -5.29
N PRO A 31 -0.79 0.39 -5.09
CA PRO A 31 0.25 -0.40 -4.42
C PRO A 31 -0.03 -0.57 -2.92
N HIS A 32 -1.00 0.17 -2.39
CA HIS A 32 -1.51 -0.04 -1.04
C HIS A 32 -2.50 -1.19 -1.08
N GLY A 33 -2.04 -2.35 -0.64
CA GLY A 33 -2.81 -3.59 -0.55
C GLY A 33 -4.13 -3.47 0.21
N LEU A 34 -4.85 -4.60 0.27
CA LEU A 34 -6.13 -4.76 0.96
C LEU A 34 -6.24 -3.89 2.21
N LYS A 35 -7.38 -3.21 2.39
CA LYS A 35 -7.60 -2.35 3.56
C LYS A 35 -7.44 -3.19 4.83
N THR A 36 -6.45 -2.83 5.64
CA THR A 36 -6.11 -3.54 6.87
C THR A 36 -6.65 -2.81 8.09
N PHE A 37 -7.04 -3.59 9.09
CA PHE A 37 -7.65 -3.15 10.34
C PHE A 37 -6.88 -3.73 11.52
N LYS A 38 -6.96 -3.05 12.67
CA LYS A 38 -6.33 -3.51 13.92
C LYS A 38 -7.13 -4.63 14.58
N THR A 39 -8.46 -4.60 14.47
CA THR A 39 -9.38 -5.58 15.08
C THR A 39 -10.27 -6.25 14.03
N LYS A 40 -10.78 -7.46 14.33
CA LYS A 40 -11.75 -8.15 13.45
C LYS A 40 -13.07 -7.41 13.36
N GLU A 41 -13.52 -6.84 14.48
CA GLU A 41 -14.77 -6.08 14.56
C GLU A 41 -14.76 -4.86 13.66
N SER A 42 -13.65 -4.10 13.64
CA SER A 42 -13.52 -2.93 12.75
C SER A 42 -13.48 -3.31 11.28
N ALA A 43 -12.87 -4.45 10.93
CA ALA A 43 -12.91 -4.98 9.57
C ALA A 43 -14.34 -5.37 9.15
N SER A 44 -15.07 -6.03 10.04
CA SER A 44 -16.47 -6.44 9.81
C SER A 44 -17.42 -5.25 9.72
N ALA A 45 -17.31 -4.27 10.62
CA ALA A 45 -18.09 -3.05 10.60
C ALA A 45 -17.86 -2.25 9.30
N TRP A 46 -16.62 -2.19 8.84
CA TRP A 46 -16.33 -1.58 7.55
C TRP A 46 -16.95 -2.37 6.38
N ALA A 47 -16.85 -3.71 6.37
CA ALA A 47 -17.45 -4.54 5.33
C ALA A 47 -18.98 -4.37 5.27
N LYS A 48 -19.66 -4.34 6.43
CA LYS A 48 -21.09 -4.02 6.53
C LYS A 48 -21.42 -2.64 5.97
N LYS A 49 -20.61 -1.62 6.30
CA LYS A 49 -20.77 -0.26 5.76
C LYS A 49 -20.58 -0.19 4.24
N GLN A 50 -19.82 -1.11 3.65
CA GLN A 50 -19.64 -1.21 2.19
C GLN A 50 -20.74 -2.05 1.51
N GLY A 51 -21.70 -2.59 2.26
CA GLY A 51 -22.74 -3.45 1.70
C GLY A 51 -22.23 -4.82 1.24
N LEU A 52 -21.07 -5.28 1.74
CA LEU A 52 -20.57 -6.61 1.43
C LEU A 52 -21.39 -7.64 2.22
N ALA A 53 -22.10 -8.51 1.51
CA ALA A 53 -22.78 -9.65 2.13
C ALA A 53 -21.76 -10.54 2.84
N THR A 54 -22.11 -11.03 4.04
CA THR A 54 -21.24 -11.88 4.88
C THR A 54 -20.71 -13.13 4.18
N GLU A 55 -21.42 -13.60 3.16
CA GLU A 55 -21.06 -14.75 2.34
C GLU A 55 -20.00 -14.45 1.27
N LYS A 56 -19.86 -13.16 0.91
CA LYS A 56 -18.99 -12.69 -0.18
C LYS A 56 -17.61 -12.24 0.29
N TYR A 57 -17.35 -12.20 1.60
CA TYR A 57 -16.05 -11.78 2.12
C TYR A 57 -15.54 -12.67 3.25
N THR A 58 -14.22 -12.74 3.36
CA THR A 58 -13.51 -13.39 4.47
C THR A 58 -12.54 -12.41 5.10
N ILE A 59 -12.37 -12.51 6.42
CA ILE A 59 -11.40 -11.70 7.16
C ILE A 59 -10.13 -12.53 7.32
N ILE A 60 -9.10 -12.20 6.54
CA ILE A 60 -7.80 -12.88 6.58
C ILE A 60 -6.84 -12.13 7.51
N LYS A 61 -5.91 -12.85 8.15
CA LYS A 61 -4.84 -12.22 8.92
C LYS A 61 -3.78 -11.67 7.96
N ALA A 62 -3.43 -10.38 8.08
CA ALA A 62 -2.38 -9.79 7.25
C ALA A 62 -0.99 -9.95 7.89
N LYS A 63 0.04 -10.06 7.04
CA LYS A 63 1.41 -10.48 7.42
C LYS A 63 2.15 -9.52 8.37
N HIS A 64 1.90 -8.20 8.31
CA HIS A 64 2.61 -7.23 9.16
C HIS A 64 1.72 -6.07 9.65
N GLY A 65 1.83 -5.72 10.94
CA GLY A 65 1.47 -4.42 11.53
C GLY A 65 -0.02 -4.02 11.63
N LYS A 66 -0.94 -4.59 10.85
CA LYS A 66 -2.40 -4.35 10.95
C LYS A 66 -3.13 -5.63 10.56
N LYS A 67 -3.66 -6.31 11.57
CA LYS A 67 -3.75 -7.76 11.67
C LYS A 67 -4.92 -8.41 10.92
N PHE A 68 -5.79 -7.65 10.27
CA PHE A 68 -6.96 -8.20 9.57
C PHE A 68 -7.25 -7.45 8.27
N ALA A 69 -7.42 -8.16 7.16
CA ALA A 69 -7.83 -7.62 5.87
C ALA A 69 -9.13 -8.26 5.42
N VAL A 70 -9.98 -7.49 4.74
CA VAL A 70 -11.19 -8.01 4.08
C VAL A 70 -10.81 -8.47 2.68
N SER A 71 -10.92 -9.76 2.42
CA SER A 71 -10.74 -10.36 1.10
C SER A 71 -12.10 -10.76 0.55
N GLN A 72 -12.32 -10.56 -0.75
CA GLN A 72 -13.49 -11.15 -1.41
C GLN A 72 -13.32 -12.67 -1.45
N LYS A 73 -14.39 -13.41 -1.17
CA LYS A 73 -14.43 -14.85 -1.40
C LYS A 73 -14.59 -15.02 -2.90
N SER A 74 -13.53 -15.40 -3.61
CA SER A 74 -13.67 -15.84 -5.00
C SER A 74 -14.54 -17.10 -4.98
N SER A 75 -15.69 -17.03 -5.65
CA SER A 75 -16.52 -18.20 -5.97
C SER A 75 -15.77 -19.16 -6.87
#